data_AF-A0A7W1EJ16-F1
#
_entry.id   AF-A0A7W1EJ16-F1
#
_cell.length_a   1.000
_cell.length_b   1.000
_cell.length_c   1.000
_cell.angle_alpha   90.00
_cell.angle_beta   90.00
_cell.angle_gamma   90.00
#
_symmetry.space_group_name_H-M   'P 1'
#
loop_
_entity.id
_entity.type
_entity.pdbx_description
1 polymer ?
#
loop_
_entity_poly.entity_id
_entity_poly.type
_entity_poly.pdbx_seq_one_letter_code
_entity_poly.pdbx_strand_id
1 'polypeptide(L)'
;MMNRVTSFISKLREVSTTSLFLKKHIPLPSTIRLLHNLYPSVDWSRVDFYEGLPWFTPLVAPYVSAQALPHFYSFSRYRIYLKKYDESRGQCIADIVHEAYHILQSMQFANGYGVGFFRGFMIYYNALFVKYGYRQNPFEITAYNQEYRFLEYCNKNGIAAISPPLKPDAFDDIKKESTLVFKNYPFRYTENYFVLAATVVFCLFVAVIKPVADLFVLCVSLFPTRRFSSEAVRQFNKLKQRAKA
;
A
#
# COMPACT_ATOMS: atom_id res chain seq x y z
N MET A 1 -7.45 17.86 -27.89
CA MET A 1 -7.02 18.05 -26.48
C MET A 1 -8.16 17.82 -25.48
N MET A 2 -9.37 18.36 -25.71
CA MET A 2 -10.55 18.16 -24.83
C MET A 2 -10.90 16.70 -24.50
N ASN A 3 -10.86 15.76 -25.46
CA ASN A 3 -11.23 14.35 -25.22
C ASN A 3 -10.30 13.61 -24.25
N ARG A 4 -9.04 14.04 -24.11
CA ARG A 4 -8.09 13.43 -23.17
C ARG A 4 -8.33 13.91 -21.74
N VAL A 5 -8.72 15.18 -21.58
CA VAL A 5 -9.01 15.78 -20.27
C VAL A 5 -10.29 15.18 -19.68
N THR A 6 -11.35 15.03 -20.47
CA THR A 6 -12.60 14.40 -20.01
C THR A 6 -12.42 12.93 -19.66
N SER A 7 -11.66 12.17 -20.45
CA SER A 7 -11.31 10.77 -20.13
C SER A 7 -10.52 10.65 -18.82
N PHE A 8 -9.53 11.52 -18.62
CA PHE A 8 -8.73 11.53 -17.39
C PHE A 8 -9.56 11.89 -16.15
N ILE A 9 -10.42 12.92 -16.22
CA ILE A 9 -11.31 13.31 -15.12
C ILE A 9 -12.30 12.17 -14.78
N SER A 10 -12.85 11.50 -15.79
CA SER A 10 -13.74 10.34 -15.57
C SER A 10 -13.02 9.22 -14.81
N LYS A 11 -11.80 8.88 -15.23
CA LYS A 11 -10.99 7.83 -14.58
C LYS A 11 -10.59 8.22 -13.16
N LEU A 12 -10.18 9.47 -12.94
CA LEU A 12 -9.87 9.98 -11.59
C LEU A 12 -11.08 9.90 -10.67
N ARG A 13 -12.28 10.16 -11.17
CA ARG A 13 -13.50 10.10 -10.36
C ARG A 13 -13.88 8.68 -9.98
N GLU A 14 -13.83 7.74 -10.91
CA GLU A 14 -14.09 6.32 -10.65
C GLU A 14 -13.14 5.77 -9.57
N VAL A 15 -11.87 6.15 -9.65
CA VAL A 15 -10.87 5.81 -8.65
C VAL A 15 -11.14 6.56 -7.33
N SER A 16 -11.46 7.85 -7.38
CA SER A 16 -11.69 8.70 -6.21
C SER A 16 -12.86 8.24 -5.34
N THR A 17 -14.00 7.85 -5.93
CA THR A 17 -15.18 7.42 -5.16
C THR A 17 -14.97 6.13 -4.39
N THR A 18 -14.02 5.28 -4.81
CA THR A 18 -13.69 4.02 -4.14
C THR A 18 -12.45 4.09 -3.25
N SER A 19 -11.54 5.06 -3.47
CA SER A 19 -10.22 5.09 -2.80
C SER A 19 -9.92 6.33 -1.95
N LEU A 20 -10.76 7.37 -1.98
CA LEU A 20 -10.65 8.45 -0.97
C LEU A 20 -11.10 7.97 0.41
N PHE A 21 -12.12 7.12 0.44
CA PHE A 21 -12.72 6.57 1.65
C PHE A 21 -12.38 5.09 1.78
N LEU A 22 -11.09 4.77 1.76
CA LEU A 22 -10.64 3.39 1.98
C LEU A 22 -11.21 2.87 3.30
N LYS A 23 -11.75 1.66 3.24
CA LYS A 23 -12.32 1.00 4.40
C LYS A 23 -11.18 0.57 5.30
N LYS A 24 -11.10 1.14 6.50
CA LYS A 24 -10.22 0.64 7.54
C LYS A 24 -10.62 -0.80 7.86
N HIS A 25 -9.65 -1.69 7.83
CA HIS A 25 -9.83 -3.09 8.18
C HIS A 25 -9.22 -3.35 9.56
N ILE A 26 -9.85 -4.23 10.33
CA ILE A 26 -9.33 -4.70 11.61
C ILE A 26 -8.92 -6.16 11.38
N PRO A 27 -7.62 -6.48 11.33
CA PRO A 27 -7.18 -7.86 11.15
C PRO A 27 -7.70 -8.79 12.25
N LEU A 28 -7.83 -10.08 11.94
CA LEU A 28 -8.19 -11.05 12.96
C LEU A 28 -7.13 -11.07 14.08
N PRO A 29 -7.53 -11.37 15.33
CA PRO A 29 -6.58 -11.47 16.45
C PRO A 29 -5.43 -12.45 16.20
N SER A 30 -5.67 -13.51 15.42
CA SER A 30 -4.67 -14.49 14.99
C SER A 30 -3.58 -13.84 14.13
N THR A 31 -3.94 -13.00 13.17
CA THR A 31 -3.02 -12.30 12.28
C THR A 31 -2.22 -11.24 13.04
N ILE A 32 -2.86 -10.47 13.91
CA ILE A 32 -2.13 -9.52 14.77
C ILE A 32 -1.12 -10.26 15.65
N ARG A 33 -1.52 -11.38 16.27
CA ARG A 33 -0.62 -12.21 17.08
C ARG A 33 0.56 -12.76 16.26
N LEU A 34 0.30 -13.27 15.06
CA LEU A 34 1.34 -13.70 14.12
C LEU A 34 2.34 -12.58 13.84
N LEU A 35 1.85 -11.36 13.54
CA LEU A 35 2.70 -10.21 13.26
C LEU A 35 3.55 -9.79 14.47
N HIS A 36 2.99 -9.83 15.67
CA HIS A 36 3.76 -9.62 16.91
C HIS A 36 4.84 -10.68 17.12
N ASN A 37 4.57 -11.95 16.77
CA ASN A 37 5.55 -13.02 16.89
C ASN A 37 6.69 -12.86 15.86
N LEU A 38 6.36 -12.51 14.61
CA LEU A 38 7.34 -12.33 13.54
C LEU A 38 8.19 -11.06 13.72
N TYR A 39 7.57 -9.95 14.12
CA TYR A 39 8.23 -8.64 14.19
C TYR A 39 7.97 -7.99 15.56
N PRO A 40 8.55 -8.53 16.64
CA PRO A 40 8.26 -8.10 18.01
C PRO A 40 8.72 -6.68 18.34
N SER A 41 9.57 -6.06 17.52
CA SER A 41 10.02 -4.67 17.69
C SER A 41 9.13 -3.65 17.00
N VAL A 42 8.16 -4.08 16.18
CA VAL A 42 7.22 -3.18 15.51
C VAL A 42 6.16 -2.74 16.52
N ASP A 43 5.97 -1.43 16.64
CA ASP A 43 4.85 -0.86 17.40
C ASP A 43 3.58 -0.90 16.55
N TRP A 44 2.84 -2.00 16.66
CA TRP A 44 1.61 -2.25 15.93
C TRP A 44 0.48 -1.26 16.25
N SER A 45 0.53 -0.51 17.35
CA SER A 45 -0.45 0.56 17.66
C SER A 45 -0.38 1.74 16.67
N ARG A 46 0.77 1.86 15.97
CA ARG A 46 1.03 2.87 14.95
C ARG A 46 0.72 2.40 13.53
N VAL A 47 0.20 1.18 13.35
CA VAL A 47 -0.07 0.59 12.04
C VAL A 47 -1.57 0.41 11.86
N ASP A 48 -2.11 0.96 10.77
CA ASP A 48 -3.49 0.74 10.37
C ASP A 48 -3.55 -0.14 9.10
N PHE A 49 -4.59 -0.97 9.00
CA PHE A 49 -4.82 -1.81 7.83
C PHE A 49 -6.01 -1.28 7.03
N TYR A 50 -5.93 -1.34 5.71
CA TYR A 50 -6.96 -0.85 4.80
C TYR A 50 -7.18 -1.85 3.67
N GLU A 51 -8.46 -2.06 3.35
CA GLU A 51 -8.86 -2.74 2.12
C GLU A 51 -8.98 -1.72 0.97
N GLY A 52 -8.40 -2.07 -0.17
CA GLY A 52 -8.20 -1.20 -1.32
C GLY A 52 -6.83 -0.53 -1.32
N LEU A 53 -6.51 0.13 -2.44
CA LEU A 53 -5.27 0.88 -2.63
C LEU A 53 -5.56 2.39 -2.68
N PRO A 54 -4.66 3.26 -2.18
CA PRO A 54 -4.68 4.70 -2.40
C PRO A 54 -4.94 5.07 -3.86
N TRP A 55 -5.70 6.14 -4.07
CA TRP A 55 -6.18 6.58 -5.39
C TRP A 55 -5.09 6.72 -6.47
N PHE A 56 -3.86 7.03 -6.07
CA PHE A 56 -2.75 7.20 -7.02
C PHE A 56 -2.12 5.86 -7.44
N THR A 57 -2.26 4.80 -6.64
CA THR A 57 -1.60 3.51 -6.86
C THR A 57 -1.97 2.89 -8.21
N PRO A 58 -3.25 2.81 -8.62
CA PRO A 58 -3.61 2.29 -9.94
C PRO A 58 -3.06 3.11 -11.13
N LEU A 59 -2.65 4.35 -10.89
CA LEU A 59 -2.09 5.24 -11.91
C LEU A 59 -0.58 5.04 -12.08
N VAL A 60 0.14 4.82 -10.98
CA VAL A 60 1.61 4.73 -10.97
C VAL A 60 2.13 3.30 -10.93
N ALA A 61 1.37 2.37 -10.36
CA ALA A 61 1.76 0.98 -10.14
C ALA A 61 0.52 0.05 -10.20
N PRO A 62 -0.10 -0.11 -11.39
CA PRO A 62 -1.35 -0.87 -11.54
C PRO A 62 -1.25 -2.37 -11.21
N TYR A 63 -0.03 -2.90 -11.13
CA TYR A 63 0.27 -4.30 -10.83
C TYR A 63 0.39 -4.60 -9.33
N VAL A 64 0.40 -3.58 -8.48
CA VAL A 64 0.56 -3.73 -7.03
C VAL A 64 -0.69 -4.34 -6.40
N SER A 65 -0.52 -5.37 -5.56
CA SER A 65 -1.60 -6.02 -4.80
C SER A 65 -1.62 -5.60 -3.33
N ALA A 66 -0.47 -5.27 -2.77
CA ALA A 66 -0.32 -4.80 -1.40
C ALA A 66 0.77 -3.73 -1.34
N GLN A 67 0.70 -2.83 -0.36
CA GLN A 67 1.78 -1.89 -0.09
C GLN A 67 1.73 -1.35 1.35
N ALA A 68 2.90 -1.20 1.95
CA ALA A 68 3.14 -0.50 3.19
C ALA A 68 3.62 0.92 2.90
N LEU A 69 2.89 1.93 3.41
CA LEU A 69 3.27 3.33 3.25
C LEU A 69 3.23 4.08 4.59
N PRO A 70 4.10 5.09 4.77
CA PRO A 70 3.93 6.02 5.87
C PRO A 70 2.59 6.75 5.73
N HIS A 71 1.93 7.00 6.87
CA HIS A 71 0.73 7.82 6.84
C HIS A 71 1.11 9.28 6.54
N PHE A 72 0.65 9.79 5.40
CA PHE A 72 0.98 11.14 4.92
C PHE A 72 0.68 12.26 5.92
N TYR A 73 -0.37 12.11 6.73
CA TYR A 73 -0.84 13.12 7.68
C TYR A 73 -0.53 12.77 9.14
N SER A 74 0.44 11.89 9.39
CA SER A 74 0.92 11.60 10.73
C SER A 74 2.44 11.61 10.76
N PHE A 75 2.98 11.99 11.91
CA PHE A 75 4.41 12.00 12.15
C PHE A 75 4.99 10.61 12.44
N SER A 76 4.15 9.62 12.80
CA SER A 76 4.65 8.32 13.29
C SER A 76 3.88 7.10 12.77
N ARG A 77 2.68 7.28 12.22
CA ARG A 77 1.82 6.16 11.80
C ARG A 77 2.18 5.63 10.42
N TYR A 78 1.82 4.37 10.18
CA TYR A 78 1.97 3.65 8.92
C TYR A 78 0.64 3.00 8.54
N ARG A 79 0.52 2.66 7.26
CA ARG A 79 -0.66 1.99 6.71
C ARG A 79 -0.23 0.85 5.82
N ILE A 80 -0.84 -0.31 6.03
CA ILE A 80 -0.78 -1.45 5.11
C ILE A 80 -2.07 -1.44 4.30
N TYR A 81 -1.92 -1.40 2.99
CA TYR A 81 -3.02 -1.42 2.03
C TYR A 81 -3.02 -2.75 1.30
N LEU A 82 -4.15 -3.42 1.23
CA LEU A 82 -4.34 -4.67 0.50
C LEU A 82 -5.47 -4.49 -0.48
N LYS A 83 -5.21 -4.71 -1.78
CA LYS A 83 -6.19 -4.52 -2.85
C LYS A 83 -7.50 -5.25 -2.58
N LYS A 84 -7.40 -6.47 -2.04
CA LYS A 84 -8.52 -7.24 -1.50
C LYS A 84 -8.06 -7.89 -0.22
N TYR A 85 -8.85 -7.79 0.84
CA TYR A 85 -8.47 -8.31 2.13
C TYR A 85 -9.17 -9.65 2.39
N ASP A 86 -8.39 -10.73 2.50
CA ASP A 86 -8.91 -12.10 2.64
C ASP A 86 -7.94 -12.99 3.43
N GLU A 87 -7.92 -12.82 4.76
CA GLU A 87 -7.09 -13.59 5.73
C GLU A 87 -7.32 -15.12 5.67
N SER A 88 -8.32 -15.51 4.91
CA SER A 88 -8.71 -16.88 4.68
C SER A 88 -7.77 -17.59 3.68
N ARG A 89 -6.98 -16.81 2.92
CA ARG A 89 -6.03 -17.28 1.93
C ARG A 89 -4.61 -17.14 2.45
N GLY A 90 -3.84 -18.24 2.40
CA GLY A 90 -2.42 -18.23 2.79
C GLY A 90 -1.59 -17.14 2.09
N GLN A 91 -1.83 -16.90 0.79
CA GLN A 91 -1.16 -15.83 0.07
C GLN A 91 -1.49 -14.44 0.62
N CYS A 92 -2.73 -14.18 1.07
CA CYS A 92 -3.07 -12.88 1.64
C CYS A 92 -2.33 -12.63 2.97
N ILE A 93 -2.15 -13.69 3.77
CA ILE A 93 -1.34 -13.60 4.99
C ILE A 93 0.13 -13.40 4.64
N ALA A 94 0.63 -14.08 3.61
CA ALA A 94 2.00 -13.89 3.12
C ALA A 94 2.24 -12.46 2.63
N ASP A 95 1.31 -11.88 1.86
CA ASP A 95 1.34 -10.46 1.46
C ASP A 95 1.37 -9.54 2.69
N ILE A 96 0.55 -9.81 3.72
CA ILE A 96 0.59 -9.06 4.98
C ILE A 96 1.95 -9.19 5.67
N VAL A 97 2.54 -10.38 5.70
CA VAL A 97 3.88 -10.64 6.26
C VAL A 97 4.96 -9.87 5.52
N HIS A 98 4.88 -9.78 4.19
CA HIS A 98 5.76 -8.98 3.33
C HIS A 98 5.65 -7.49 3.68
N GLU A 99 4.42 -6.94 3.67
CA GLU A 99 4.21 -5.53 3.99
C GLU A 99 4.59 -5.17 5.43
N ALA A 100 4.34 -6.08 6.36
CA ALA A 100 4.79 -5.96 7.75
C ALA A 100 6.32 -5.91 7.88
N TYR A 101 7.06 -6.62 7.01
CA TYR A 101 8.51 -6.52 6.94
C TYR A 101 8.96 -5.12 6.52
N HIS A 102 8.27 -4.49 5.57
CA HIS A 102 8.52 -3.09 5.21
C HIS A 102 8.23 -2.11 6.35
N ILE A 103 7.25 -2.41 7.23
CA ILE A 103 7.03 -1.64 8.45
C ILE A 103 8.22 -1.78 9.41
N LEU A 104 8.71 -3.00 9.64
CA LEU A 104 9.91 -3.23 10.44
C LEU A 104 11.09 -2.43 9.87
N GLN A 105 11.39 -2.58 8.58
CA GLN A 105 12.44 -1.83 7.89
C GLN A 105 12.25 -0.33 8.09
N SER A 106 11.02 0.16 7.94
CA SER A 106 10.70 1.57 8.08
C SER A 106 10.95 2.11 9.49
N MET A 107 10.60 1.35 10.51
CA MET A 107 10.78 1.74 11.91
C MET A 107 12.25 1.77 12.32
N GLN A 108 13.15 1.07 11.64
CA GLN A 108 14.59 1.18 11.93
C GLN A 108 15.19 2.54 11.52
N PHE A 109 14.52 3.31 10.65
CA PHE A 109 14.95 4.67 10.30
C PHE A 109 14.26 5.69 11.21
N ALA A 110 15.04 6.31 12.10
CA ALA A 110 14.54 7.32 13.05
C ALA A 110 13.30 6.85 13.85
N ASN A 111 13.27 5.58 14.26
CA ASN A 111 12.13 4.97 14.97
C ASN A 111 10.79 5.06 14.20
N GLY A 112 10.87 5.20 12.88
CA GLY A 112 9.73 5.39 11.97
C GLY A 112 9.04 6.76 12.06
N TYR A 113 9.71 7.74 12.66
CA TYR A 113 9.21 9.11 12.75
C TYR A 113 9.62 9.96 11.54
N GLY A 114 8.77 10.92 11.19
CA GLY A 114 8.99 11.90 10.12
C GLY A 114 7.71 12.26 9.38
N VAL A 115 7.81 13.19 8.43
CA VAL A 115 6.64 13.82 7.81
C VAL A 115 6.24 13.10 6.53
N GLY A 116 5.14 12.34 6.58
CA GLY A 116 4.55 11.68 5.40
C GLY A 116 5.55 10.88 4.57
N PHE A 117 5.70 11.22 3.29
CA PHE A 117 6.64 10.55 2.39
C PHE A 117 8.11 10.97 2.59
N PHE A 118 8.36 12.05 3.34
CA PHE A 118 9.69 12.50 3.72
C PHE A 118 10.15 11.80 5.00
N ARG A 119 10.19 10.46 4.94
CA ARG A 119 10.75 9.60 5.99
C ARG A 119 11.96 8.86 5.46
N GLY A 120 12.92 8.58 6.34
CA GLY A 120 14.21 7.99 5.97
C GLY A 120 14.07 6.74 5.10
N PHE A 121 13.18 5.82 5.48
CA PHE A 121 12.89 4.63 4.67
C PHE A 121 12.50 4.96 3.22
N MET A 122 11.58 5.90 2.99
CA MET A 122 11.19 6.27 1.63
C MET A 122 12.36 6.84 0.84
N ILE A 123 13.21 7.66 1.48
CA ILE A 123 14.38 8.26 0.83
C ILE A 123 15.36 7.17 0.35
N TYR A 124 15.72 6.24 1.24
CA TYR A 124 16.64 5.15 0.90
C TYR A 124 16.01 4.14 -0.06
N TYR A 125 14.74 3.77 0.15
CA TYR A 125 14.01 2.87 -0.74
C TYR A 125 13.98 3.42 -2.16
N ASN A 126 13.63 4.69 -2.35
CA ASN A 126 13.60 5.31 -3.68
C ASN A 126 15.01 5.43 -4.28
N ALA A 127 16.04 5.70 -3.47
CA ALA A 127 17.41 5.78 -3.98
C ALA A 127 17.88 4.43 -4.56
N LEU A 128 17.57 3.34 -3.87
CA LEU A 128 17.86 1.99 -4.33
C LEU A 128 16.96 1.58 -5.49
N PHE A 129 15.69 1.99 -5.49
CA PHE A 129 14.78 1.77 -6.62
C PHE A 129 15.27 2.42 -7.90
N VAL A 130 15.76 3.68 -7.85
CA VAL A 130 16.31 4.35 -9.03
C VAL A 130 17.52 3.61 -9.60
N LYS A 131 18.35 3.03 -8.73
CA LYS A 131 19.56 2.31 -9.14
C LYS A 131 19.28 0.90 -9.66
N TYR A 132 18.44 0.14 -8.96
CA TYR A 132 18.27 -1.30 -9.16
C TYR A 132 16.90 -1.69 -9.75
N GLY A 133 15.94 -0.76 -9.76
CA GLY A 133 14.54 -1.07 -10.06
C GLY A 133 13.86 -1.86 -8.93
N TYR A 134 12.59 -2.21 -9.13
CA TYR A 134 11.76 -2.86 -8.10
C TYR A 134 12.31 -4.23 -7.66
N ARG A 135 12.50 -5.14 -8.61
CA ARG A 135 12.82 -6.56 -8.32
C ARG A 135 14.20 -6.76 -7.71
N GLN A 136 15.12 -5.83 -7.90
CA GLN A 136 16.48 -5.91 -7.37
C GLN A 136 16.71 -4.92 -6.22
N ASN A 137 15.66 -4.21 -5.75
CA ASN A 137 15.77 -3.34 -4.60
C ASN A 137 16.07 -4.18 -3.35
N PRO A 138 17.17 -3.92 -2.60
CA PRO A 138 17.51 -4.68 -1.40
C PRO A 138 16.40 -4.75 -0.34
N PHE A 139 15.55 -3.72 -0.25
CA PHE A 139 14.39 -3.74 0.63
C PHE A 139 13.33 -4.75 0.19
N GLU A 140 13.09 -4.88 -1.12
CA GLU A 140 12.15 -5.85 -1.69
C GLU A 140 12.69 -7.27 -1.64
N ILE A 141 13.97 -7.48 -1.97
CA ILE A 141 14.59 -8.82 -1.94
C ILE A 141 14.45 -9.44 -0.55
N THR A 142 14.72 -8.68 0.51
CA THR A 142 14.63 -9.18 1.88
C THR A 142 13.19 -9.42 2.34
N ALA A 143 12.24 -8.58 1.91
CA ALA A 143 10.82 -8.79 2.17
C ALA A 143 10.27 -10.04 1.45
N TYR A 144 10.60 -10.23 0.17
CA TYR A 144 10.21 -11.44 -0.58
C TYR A 144 10.86 -12.71 -0.01
N ASN A 145 12.11 -12.65 0.44
CA ASN A 145 12.74 -13.78 1.11
C ASN A 145 11.98 -14.17 2.39
N GLN A 146 11.48 -13.18 3.13
CA GLN A 146 10.68 -13.42 4.32
C GLN A 146 9.30 -13.99 3.98
N GLU A 147 8.64 -13.47 2.94
CA GLU A 147 7.39 -14.03 2.40
C GLU A 147 7.56 -15.50 2.01
N TYR A 148 8.61 -15.81 1.24
CA TYR A 148 8.91 -17.17 0.79
C TYR A 148 9.13 -18.14 1.96
N ARG A 149 9.95 -17.77 2.94
CA ARG A 149 10.19 -18.60 4.14
C ARG A 149 8.92 -18.81 4.95
N PHE A 150 8.08 -17.78 5.05
CA PHE A 150 6.80 -17.90 5.74
C PHE A 150 5.86 -18.87 5.02
N LEU A 151 5.80 -18.82 3.68
CA LEU A 151 5.05 -19.78 2.87
C LEU A 151 5.61 -21.20 3.00
N GLU A 152 6.94 -21.37 3.03
CA GLU A 152 7.59 -22.66 3.26
C GLU A 152 7.22 -23.23 4.64
N TYR A 153 7.28 -22.40 5.69
CA TYR A 153 6.81 -22.78 7.03
C TYR A 153 5.35 -23.20 7.01
N CYS A 154 4.48 -22.45 6.32
CA CYS A 154 3.07 -22.80 6.18
C CYS A 154 2.88 -24.14 5.47
N ASN A 155 3.64 -24.41 4.39
CA ASN A 155 3.59 -25.68 3.67
C ASN A 155 4.03 -26.85 4.57
N LYS A 156 5.17 -26.70 5.25
CA LYS A 156 5.74 -27.75 6.12
C LYS A 156 4.82 -28.13 7.27
N ASN A 157 4.08 -27.16 7.81
CA ASN A 157 3.17 -27.37 8.94
C ASN A 157 1.71 -27.62 8.50
N GLY A 158 1.47 -27.85 7.20
CA GLY A 158 0.13 -28.14 6.68
C GLY A 158 -0.85 -26.96 6.77
N ILE A 159 -0.37 -25.74 6.98
CA ILE A 159 -1.15 -24.50 7.10
C ILE A 159 -1.57 -23.99 5.70
N ALA A 160 -0.71 -24.18 4.70
CA ALA A 160 -0.90 -23.65 3.36
C ALA A 160 -2.10 -24.25 2.60
N ALA A 161 -2.61 -25.41 3.03
CA ALA A 161 -3.77 -26.09 2.44
C ALA A 161 -5.09 -25.81 3.19
N ILE A 162 -5.08 -24.99 4.25
CA ILE A 162 -6.24 -24.85 5.13
C ILE A 162 -7.27 -23.89 4.53
N SER A 163 -8.43 -24.44 4.21
CA SER A 163 -9.68 -23.68 4.16
C SER A 163 -9.89 -22.97 5.51
N PRO A 164 -10.11 -21.65 5.52
CA PRO A 164 -10.24 -20.83 6.71
C PRO A 164 -11.29 -21.31 7.72
N PRO A 165 -11.21 -20.86 8.99
CA PRO A 165 -10.30 -19.84 9.53
C PRO A 165 -9.01 -20.40 10.18
N LEU A 166 -7.91 -19.65 10.06
CA LEU A 166 -6.67 -19.88 10.80
C LEU A 166 -6.94 -19.87 12.30
N LYS A 167 -6.59 -20.95 13.00
CA LYS A 167 -6.75 -21.00 14.45
C LYS A 167 -5.82 -19.97 15.11
N PRO A 168 -6.26 -19.26 16.17
CA PRO A 168 -5.46 -18.23 16.83
C PRO A 168 -4.08 -18.68 17.35
N ASP A 169 -3.93 -19.96 17.64
CA ASP A 169 -2.73 -20.61 18.17
C ASP A 169 -1.86 -21.26 17.07
N ALA A 170 -2.32 -21.31 15.82
CA ALA A 170 -1.62 -22.01 14.72
C ALA A 170 -0.20 -21.49 14.44
N PHE A 171 0.12 -20.29 14.93
CA PHE A 171 1.42 -19.64 14.77
C PHE A 171 2.16 -19.39 16.09
N ASP A 172 1.69 -19.94 17.21
CA ASP A 172 2.37 -19.72 18.49
C ASP A 172 3.77 -20.32 18.53
N ASP A 173 4.02 -21.37 17.74
CA ASP A 173 5.34 -21.99 17.58
C ASP A 173 6.28 -21.22 16.63
N ILE A 174 5.78 -20.28 15.82
CA ILE A 174 6.60 -19.52 14.87
C ILE A 174 7.69 -18.70 15.58
N LYS A 175 7.46 -18.34 16.85
CA LYS A 175 8.43 -17.63 17.69
C LYS A 175 9.73 -18.43 17.94
N LYS A 176 9.67 -19.76 17.76
CA LYS A 176 10.82 -20.66 17.87
C LYS A 176 11.63 -20.70 16.57
N GLU A 177 11.04 -20.28 15.44
CA GLU A 177 11.68 -20.24 14.13
C GLU A 177 12.52 -18.96 13.99
N SER A 178 13.77 -19.04 14.47
CA SER A 178 14.70 -17.90 14.46
C SER A 178 14.94 -17.27 13.08
N THR A 179 14.70 -18.02 11.99
CA THR A 179 14.85 -17.55 10.60
C THR A 179 13.69 -16.69 10.11
N LEU A 180 12.56 -16.69 10.84
CA LEU A 180 11.34 -15.93 10.54
C LEU A 180 11.13 -14.76 11.50
N VAL A 181 11.72 -14.79 12.69
CA VAL A 181 11.56 -13.73 13.70
C VAL A 181 12.62 -12.65 13.53
N PHE A 182 12.20 -11.45 13.15
CA PHE A 182 13.10 -10.30 12.96
C PHE A 182 12.86 -9.21 13.98
N LYS A 183 13.90 -8.90 14.76
CA LYS A 183 13.90 -7.79 15.72
C LYS A 183 14.44 -6.50 15.12
N ASN A 184 15.45 -6.60 14.26
CA ASN A 184 16.14 -5.47 13.67
C ASN A 184 16.34 -5.71 12.18
N TYR A 185 16.49 -4.63 11.42
CA TYR A 185 16.90 -4.67 10.03
C TYR A 185 18.24 -3.91 9.89
N PRO A 186 19.38 -4.63 9.83
CA PRO A 186 20.68 -3.98 9.72
C PRO A 186 20.83 -3.40 8.32
N PHE A 187 20.68 -2.08 8.20
CA PHE A 187 20.82 -1.38 6.94
C PHE A 187 22.04 -0.46 6.94
N ARG A 188 22.80 -0.49 5.85
CA ARG A 188 23.84 0.49 5.56
C ARG A 188 23.72 0.89 4.10
N TYR A 189 23.62 2.19 3.85
CA TYR A 189 23.63 2.70 2.49
C TYR A 189 25.07 2.77 1.98
N THR A 190 25.37 2.06 0.90
CA THR A 190 26.71 1.97 0.29
C THR A 190 26.75 2.56 -1.12
N GLU A 191 25.66 3.21 -1.54
CA GLU A 191 25.49 3.67 -2.92
C GLU A 191 25.85 5.15 -3.12
N ASN A 192 25.65 5.63 -4.34
CA ASN A 192 25.98 6.99 -4.73
C ASN A 192 25.13 8.04 -3.99
N TYR A 193 25.79 8.88 -3.19
CA TYR A 193 25.18 9.98 -2.44
C TYR A 193 24.48 11.04 -3.31
N PHE A 194 24.84 11.18 -4.58
CA PHE A 194 24.11 12.06 -5.51
C PHE A 194 22.69 11.55 -5.75
N VAL A 195 22.53 10.24 -5.95
CA VAL A 195 21.21 9.61 -6.09
C VAL A 195 20.41 9.79 -4.81
N LEU A 196 21.06 9.62 -3.64
CA LEU A 196 20.43 9.88 -2.35
C LEU A 196 19.95 11.34 -2.21
N ALA A 197 20.78 12.31 -2.58
CA ALA A 197 20.39 13.73 -2.54
C ALA A 197 19.21 14.02 -3.46
N ALA A 198 19.21 13.45 -4.67
CA ALA A 198 18.08 13.57 -5.60
C ALA A 198 16.80 12.95 -5.01
N THR A 199 16.87 11.82 -4.32
CA THR A 199 15.68 11.20 -3.70
C THR A 199 15.20 11.94 -2.47
N VAL A 200 16.08 12.62 -1.72
CA VAL A 200 15.68 13.56 -0.66
C VAL A 200 14.79 14.66 -1.25
N VAL A 201 15.25 15.31 -2.33
CA VAL A 201 14.47 16.38 -3.01
C VAL A 201 13.14 15.84 -3.55
N PHE A 202 13.16 14.66 -4.17
CA PHE A 202 11.94 14.00 -4.65
C PHE A 202 10.94 13.70 -3.53
N CYS A 203 11.40 13.12 -2.40
CA CYS A 203 10.51 12.80 -1.29
C CYS A 203 9.92 14.06 -0.65
N LEU A 204 10.69 15.15 -0.57
CA LEU A 204 10.21 16.45 -0.11
C LEU A 204 9.13 17.00 -1.04
N PHE A 205 9.36 16.95 -2.35
CA PHE A 205 8.39 17.34 -3.36
C PHE A 205 7.08 16.55 -3.25
N VAL A 206 7.15 15.23 -3.10
CA VAL A 206 5.97 14.37 -2.88
C VAL A 206 5.26 14.72 -1.58
N ALA A 207 5.99 14.99 -0.49
CA ALA A 207 5.41 15.37 0.79
C ALA A 207 4.62 16.69 0.72
N VAL A 208 5.03 17.64 -0.13
CA VAL A 208 4.34 18.92 -0.35
C VAL A 208 3.16 18.78 -1.33
N ILE A 209 3.36 18.07 -2.45
CA ILE A 209 2.35 17.98 -3.51
C ILE A 209 1.22 17.04 -3.17
N LYS A 210 1.49 15.96 -2.43
CA LYS A 210 0.45 14.96 -2.13
C LYS A 210 -0.76 15.57 -1.38
N PRO A 211 -0.60 16.42 -0.34
CA PRO A 211 -1.72 17.14 0.26
C PRO A 211 -2.52 17.99 -0.73
N VAL A 212 -1.85 18.70 -1.64
CA VAL A 212 -2.52 19.51 -2.68
C VAL A 212 -3.31 18.63 -3.64
N ALA A 213 -2.73 17.50 -4.06
CA ALA A 213 -3.39 16.52 -4.92
C ALA A 213 -4.60 15.88 -4.21
N ASP A 214 -4.47 15.52 -2.93
CA ASP A 214 -5.57 14.97 -2.14
C ASP A 214 -6.71 15.98 -1.99
N LEU A 215 -6.41 17.24 -1.73
CA LEU A 215 -7.41 18.31 -1.66
C LEU A 215 -8.11 18.49 -3.01
N PHE A 216 -7.36 18.48 -4.12
CA PHE A 216 -7.95 18.56 -5.45
C PHE A 216 -8.89 17.39 -5.74
N VAL A 217 -8.46 16.15 -5.43
CA VAL A 217 -9.28 14.94 -5.62
C VAL A 217 -10.53 14.99 -4.74
N LEU A 218 -10.41 15.47 -3.49
CA LEU A 218 -11.54 15.70 -2.59
C LEU A 218 -12.52 16.72 -3.20
N CYS A 219 -12.05 17.90 -3.64
CA CYS A 219 -12.89 18.91 -4.27
C CYS A 219 -13.63 18.35 -5.50
N VAL A 220 -12.93 17.64 -6.39
CA VAL A 220 -13.54 17.02 -7.58
C VAL A 220 -14.58 15.96 -7.22
N SER A 221 -14.41 15.25 -6.09
CA SER A 221 -15.37 14.27 -5.59
C SER A 221 -16.62 14.90 -4.96
N LEU A 222 -16.47 16.09 -4.35
CA LEU A 222 -17.57 16.79 -3.67
C LEU A 222 -18.53 17.47 -4.65
N PHE A 223 -18.06 17.87 -5.84
CA PHE A 223 -18.96 18.37 -6.87
C PHE A 223 -19.66 17.19 -7.53
N PRO A 224 -20.95 16.92 -7.27
CA PRO A 224 -21.68 15.97 -8.09
C PRO A 224 -21.51 16.46 -9.53
N THR A 225 -21.06 15.59 -10.44
CA THR A 225 -21.46 15.83 -11.83
C THR A 225 -22.96 15.79 -11.71
N ARG A 226 -23.62 16.94 -11.89
CA ARG A 226 -24.94 16.92 -12.50
C ARG A 226 -24.76 15.90 -13.59
N ARG A 227 -25.36 14.72 -13.40
CA ARG A 227 -25.50 13.74 -14.47
C ARG A 227 -25.96 14.63 -15.62
N PHE A 228 -25.10 14.90 -16.61
CA PHE A 228 -25.60 15.40 -17.88
C PHE A 228 -26.47 14.24 -18.30
N SER A 229 -27.75 14.40 -17.97
CA SER A 229 -28.46 13.27 -17.44
C SER A 229 -28.65 12.27 -18.54
N SER A 230 -28.90 11.03 -18.17
CA SER A 230 -29.61 10.15 -19.08
C SER A 230 -30.80 10.86 -19.75
N GLU A 231 -31.36 11.95 -19.19
CA GLU A 231 -32.28 12.85 -19.89
C GLU A 231 -31.63 13.78 -20.92
N ALA A 232 -30.48 14.41 -20.69
CA ALA A 232 -29.81 15.20 -21.75
C ALA A 232 -29.44 14.31 -22.95
N VAL A 233 -28.93 13.10 -22.68
CA VAL A 233 -28.65 12.09 -23.72
C VAL A 233 -29.95 11.56 -24.34
N ARG A 234 -31.02 11.31 -23.56
CA ARG A 234 -32.35 10.96 -24.10
C ARG A 234 -32.95 12.08 -24.95
N GLN A 235 -32.84 13.33 -24.52
CA GLN A 235 -33.40 14.49 -25.22
C GLN A 235 -32.65 14.71 -26.54
N PHE A 236 -31.32 14.59 -26.54
CA PHE A 236 -30.54 14.62 -27.77
C PHE A 236 -30.91 13.48 -28.73
N ASN A 237 -31.05 12.25 -28.22
CA ASN A 237 -31.47 11.10 -29.03
C ASN A 237 -32.91 11.27 -29.57
N LYS A 238 -33.83 11.83 -28.78
CA LYS A 238 -35.18 12.19 -29.22
C LYS A 238 -35.17 13.24 -30.34
N LEU A 239 -34.34 14.29 -30.21
CA LEU A 239 -34.19 15.32 -31.25
C LEU A 239 -33.60 14.73 -32.54
N LYS A 240 -32.60 13.85 -32.44
CA LYS A 240 -32.00 13.17 -33.59
C LYS A 240 -32.97 12.23 -34.32
N GLN A 241 -33.88 11.56 -33.60
CA GLN A 241 -34.94 10.76 -34.21
C GLN A 241 -35.97 11.63 -34.95
N ARG A 242 -36.35 12.78 -34.38
CA ARG A 242 -37.28 13.71 -35.04
C ARG A 242 -36.71 14.35 -36.30
N ALA A 243 -35.41 14.61 -36.36
CA ALA A 243 -34.77 15.19 -37.55
C ALA A 243 -34.59 14.19 -38.72
N LYS A 244 -34.87 12.90 -38.50
CA LYS A 244 -34.77 11.84 -39.52
C LYS A 244 -36.13 11.38 -40.06
N ALA A 245 -37.22 11.82 -39.44
CA ALA A 245 -38.59 11.59 -39.89
C ALA A 245 -39.06 12.82 -40.68
#